data_AF-A0AAD7EZ23-F1
#
_entry.id   AF-A0AAD7EZ23-F1
#
_cell.length_a   1.000
_cell.length_b   1.000
_cell.length_c   1.000
_cell.angle_alpha   90.00
_cell.angle_beta   90.00
_cell.angle_gamma   90.00
#
_symmetry.space_group_name_H-M   'P 1'
#
loop_
_entity.id
_entity.type
_entity.pdbx_description
1 polymer ?
#
loop_
_entity_poly.entity_id
_entity_poly.type
_entity_poly.pdbx_seq_one_letter_code
_entity_poly.pdbx_strand_id
1 'polypeptide(L)'
;MARILSVVFIALAACSIVATEDLLSCSGSRYFPSQYTCYDDTQLCPILNGTMTLPCGLACYDPNQYSCSDLTLEFYNPNGSNALNECGFSQYDPSKAVCFDGFFLCPRMGTVTLKCGATCYTPSNHYCALAQVFPIGTPQPTCVGEGGPNEDCVADGCEPLPCCPGLIAVASKCRSLCDFNPNGPNCTPLPR
;
A
#
# COMPACT_ATOMS: atom_id res chain seq x y z
N MET A 1 -60.70 10.64 -44.08
CA MET A 1 -60.18 10.36 -42.73
C MET A 1 -58.71 9.96 -42.87
N ALA A 2 -57.78 10.91 -42.77
CA ALA A 2 -56.35 10.66 -42.97
C ALA A 2 -55.63 10.73 -41.62
N ARG A 3 -55.00 9.62 -41.21
CA ARG A 3 -54.24 9.50 -39.96
C ARG A 3 -52.80 9.94 -40.21
N ILE A 4 -52.41 11.05 -39.60
CA ILE A 4 -51.04 11.55 -39.60
C ILE A 4 -50.32 10.90 -38.41
N LEU A 5 -49.38 9.99 -38.71
CA LEU A 5 -48.48 9.37 -37.74
C LEU A 5 -47.33 10.35 -37.45
N SER A 6 -47.38 10.99 -36.28
CA SER A 6 -46.28 11.79 -35.75
C SER A 6 -45.20 10.89 -35.16
N VAL A 7 -44.02 10.84 -35.80
CA VAL A 7 -42.82 10.18 -35.27
C VAL A 7 -42.06 11.20 -34.43
N VAL A 8 -42.05 11.02 -33.10
CA VAL A 8 -41.27 11.83 -32.16
C VAL A 8 -39.86 11.27 -32.09
N PHE A 9 -38.89 11.98 -32.66
CA PHE A 9 -37.45 11.71 -32.50
C PHE A 9 -36.98 12.26 -31.16
N ILE A 10 -36.73 11.38 -30.18
CA ILE A 10 -36.09 11.75 -28.91
C ILE A 10 -34.57 11.72 -29.12
N ALA A 11 -33.94 12.90 -29.14
CA ALA A 11 -32.49 13.03 -29.20
C ALA A 11 -31.89 12.72 -27.82
N LEU A 12 -31.20 11.57 -27.69
CA LEU A 12 -30.38 11.27 -26.52
C LEU A 12 -29.10 12.10 -26.56
N ALA A 13 -29.01 13.14 -25.73
CA ALA A 13 -27.78 13.86 -25.46
C ALA A 13 -26.91 13.02 -24.50
N ALA A 14 -25.86 12.38 -25.02
CA ALA A 14 -24.85 11.72 -24.21
C ALA A 14 -23.95 12.80 -23.57
N CYS A 15 -24.07 12.98 -22.26
CA CYS A 15 -23.20 13.86 -21.48
C CYS A 15 -21.92 13.08 -21.14
N SER A 16 -20.82 13.37 -21.82
CA SER A 16 -19.51 12.78 -21.51
C SER A 16 -18.96 13.45 -20.25
N ILE A 17 -18.87 12.69 -19.16
CA ILE A 17 -18.23 13.11 -17.92
C ILE A 17 -16.71 13.14 -18.16
N VAL A 18 -16.13 14.33 -18.34
CA VAL A 18 -14.67 14.49 -18.40
C VAL A 18 -14.15 14.42 -16.96
N ALA A 19 -13.54 13.31 -16.58
CA ALA A 19 -12.79 13.22 -15.34
C ALA A 19 -11.57 14.15 -15.44
N THR A 20 -11.66 15.29 -14.77
CA THR A 20 -10.53 16.22 -14.58
C THR A 20 -9.61 15.58 -13.54
N GLU A 21 -8.50 15.02 -14.00
CA GLU A 21 -7.47 14.46 -13.12
C GLU A 21 -6.52 15.57 -12.64
N ASP A 22 -6.20 15.58 -11.34
CA ASP A 22 -5.32 16.57 -10.74
C ASP A 22 -3.87 16.38 -11.22
N LEU A 23 -3.24 17.47 -11.68
CA LEU A 23 -1.82 17.44 -12.04
C LEU A 23 -0.95 17.47 -10.79
N LEU A 24 -0.04 16.51 -10.69
CA LEU A 24 0.99 16.44 -9.65
C LEU A 24 2.30 17.02 -10.15
N SER A 25 3.23 17.30 -9.23
CA SER A 25 4.55 17.88 -9.53
C SER A 25 5.66 16.93 -9.07
N CYS A 26 6.68 16.73 -9.90
CA CYS A 26 7.85 15.87 -9.63
C CYS A 26 9.08 16.48 -10.29
N SER A 27 10.14 16.76 -9.52
CA SER A 27 11.33 17.50 -9.97
C SER A 27 11.02 18.78 -10.79
N GLY A 28 9.97 19.51 -10.40
CA GLY A 28 9.53 20.74 -11.08
C GLY A 28 8.75 20.53 -12.39
N SER A 29 8.56 19.28 -12.82
CA SER A 29 7.71 18.92 -13.96
C SER A 29 6.30 18.55 -13.48
N ARG A 30 5.27 18.98 -14.20
CA ARG A 30 3.89 18.55 -13.93
C ARG A 30 3.55 17.29 -14.72
N TYR A 31 2.82 16.36 -14.10
CA TYR A 31 2.44 15.09 -14.72
C TYR A 31 1.04 14.64 -14.31
N PHE A 32 0.46 13.75 -15.12
CA PHE A 32 -0.79 13.05 -14.80
C PHE A 32 -0.48 11.72 -14.12
N PRO A 33 -1.02 11.44 -12.92
CA PRO A 33 -0.77 10.18 -12.22
C PRO A 33 -1.30 8.95 -12.98
N SER A 34 -2.28 9.11 -13.88
CA SER A 34 -2.72 8.04 -14.79
C SER A 34 -1.70 7.64 -15.86
N GLN A 35 -0.72 8.50 -16.15
CA GLN A 35 0.26 8.28 -17.24
C GLN A 35 1.69 8.11 -16.73
N TYR A 36 2.00 8.60 -15.54
CA TYR A 36 3.35 8.55 -14.97
C TYR A 36 3.32 8.31 -13.47
N THR A 37 4.41 7.74 -12.97
CA THR A 37 4.69 7.56 -11.55
C THR A 37 5.97 8.32 -11.22
N CYS A 38 5.93 9.14 -10.17
CA CYS A 38 7.08 9.86 -9.64
C CYS A 38 7.76 9.02 -8.56
N TYR A 39 9.08 8.88 -8.64
CA TYR A 39 9.91 8.18 -7.66
C TYR A 39 10.91 9.16 -7.04
N ASP A 40 10.97 9.17 -5.72
CA ASP A 40 11.89 9.97 -4.89
C ASP A 40 11.95 11.46 -5.29
N ASP A 41 10.82 12.03 -5.72
CA ASP A 41 10.67 13.40 -6.22
C ASP A 41 11.65 13.81 -7.35
N THR A 42 12.35 12.85 -7.94
CA THR A 42 13.49 13.08 -8.83
C THR A 42 13.30 12.46 -10.21
N GLN A 43 12.67 11.29 -10.29
CA GLN A 43 12.54 10.55 -11.54
C GLN A 43 11.07 10.27 -11.89
N LEU A 44 10.71 10.59 -13.14
CA LEU A 44 9.39 10.33 -13.70
C LEU A 44 9.46 9.08 -14.58
N CYS A 45 8.67 8.06 -14.24
CA CYS A 45 8.59 6.83 -15.03
C CYS A 45 7.19 6.66 -15.64
N PRO A 46 7.09 6.35 -16.95
CA PRO A 46 5.80 6.22 -17.62
C PRO A 46 5.06 4.94 -17.21
N ILE A 47 3.73 4.99 -17.30
CA ILE A 47 2.86 3.82 -17.17
C ILE A 47 2.64 3.27 -18.58
N LEU A 48 3.18 2.09 -18.88
CA LEU A 48 3.11 1.46 -20.20
C LEU A 48 2.07 0.34 -20.17
N ASN A 49 1.04 0.41 -21.02
CA ASN A 49 -0.05 -0.57 -21.09
C ASN A 49 -0.71 -0.86 -19.72
N GLY A 50 -0.89 0.19 -18.90
CA GLY A 50 -1.43 0.07 -17.54
C GLY A 50 -0.46 -0.54 -16.51
N THR A 51 0.78 -0.85 -16.91
CA THR A 51 1.84 -1.33 -16.04
C THR A 51 2.76 -0.16 -15.68
N MET A 52 2.90 0.11 -14.38
CA MET A 52 3.85 1.10 -13.87
C MET A 52 5.28 0.61 -14.12
N THR A 53 6.10 1.42 -14.80
CA THR A 53 7.54 1.14 -14.91
C THR A 53 8.28 1.59 -13.66
N LEU A 54 9.36 0.89 -13.33
CA LEU A 54 10.21 1.16 -12.16
C LEU A 54 11.53 1.82 -12.58
N PRO A 55 12.11 2.69 -11.74
CA PRO A 55 13.42 3.29 -12.01
C PRO A 55 14.55 2.27 -11.79
N CYS A 56 15.56 2.29 -12.65
CA CYS A 56 16.83 1.60 -12.50
C CYS A 56 17.96 2.48 -13.04
N GLY A 57 18.74 3.10 -12.15
CA GLY A 57 19.70 4.13 -12.53
C GLY A 57 18.98 5.32 -13.17
N LEU A 58 19.27 5.61 -14.45
CA LEU A 58 18.63 6.69 -15.21
C LEU A 58 17.49 6.20 -16.12
N ALA A 59 17.22 4.89 -16.15
CA ALA A 59 16.21 4.29 -17.01
C ALA A 59 14.95 3.92 -16.21
N CYS A 60 13.84 3.77 -16.92
CA CYS A 60 12.63 3.15 -16.38
C CYS A 60 12.41 1.83 -17.13
N TYR A 61 12.05 0.77 -16.41
CA TYR A 61 11.90 -0.56 -16.97
C TYR A 61 10.56 -1.20 -16.65
N ASP A 62 10.09 -2.07 -17.55
CA ASP A 62 8.97 -2.97 -17.26
C ASP A 62 9.48 -4.08 -16.36
N PRO A 63 9.02 -4.15 -15.10
CA PRO A 63 9.53 -5.13 -14.17
C PRO A 63 9.11 -6.56 -14.52
N ASN A 64 8.18 -6.77 -15.45
CA ASN A 64 7.82 -8.09 -15.94
C ASN A 64 8.82 -8.65 -16.95
N GLN A 65 9.67 -7.80 -17.51
CA GLN A 65 10.65 -8.17 -18.54
C GLN A 65 12.10 -8.06 -18.06
N TYR A 66 12.35 -7.15 -17.11
CA TYR A 66 13.69 -6.84 -16.63
C TYR A 66 13.74 -6.80 -15.11
N SER A 67 14.95 -6.98 -14.56
CA SER A 67 15.29 -6.76 -13.16
C SER A 67 16.36 -5.68 -13.06
N CYS A 68 16.40 -4.96 -11.94
CA CYS A 68 17.43 -3.98 -11.66
C CYS A 68 18.41 -4.53 -10.62
N SER A 69 19.69 -4.64 -10.99
CA SER A 69 20.77 -5.04 -10.09
C SER A 69 21.91 -4.02 -10.19
N ASP A 70 22.33 -3.43 -9.08
CA ASP A 70 23.40 -2.41 -9.04
C ASP A 70 23.23 -1.29 -10.08
N LEU A 71 22.01 -0.72 -10.18
CA LEU A 71 21.62 0.30 -11.15
C LEU A 71 21.74 -0.13 -12.62
N THR A 72 21.93 -1.42 -12.87
CA THR A 72 22.05 -2.02 -14.19
C THR A 72 20.80 -2.83 -14.51
N LEU A 73 20.28 -2.61 -15.71
CA LEU A 73 19.15 -3.36 -16.24
C LEU A 73 19.61 -4.73 -16.73
N GLU A 74 19.07 -5.76 -16.13
CA GLU A 74 19.29 -7.14 -16.52
C GLU A 74 18.00 -7.74 -17.07
N PHE A 75 18.13 -8.62 -18.06
CA PHE A 75 17.00 -9.43 -18.47
C PHE A 75 16.52 -10.25 -17.29
N TYR A 76 15.20 -10.26 -17.09
CA TYR A 76 14.61 -11.09 -16.07
C TYR A 76 14.89 -12.56 -16.40
N ASN A 77 15.80 -13.16 -15.63
CA ASN A 77 16.13 -14.57 -15.73
C ASN A 77 15.51 -15.30 -14.53
N PRO A 78 14.42 -16.08 -14.73
CA PRO A 78 13.80 -16.83 -13.63
C PRO A 78 14.71 -17.93 -13.05
N ASN A 79 15.83 -18.24 -13.70
CA ASN A 79 16.85 -19.20 -13.25
C ASN A 79 18.17 -18.53 -12.82
N GLY A 80 18.22 -17.19 -12.78
CA GLY A 80 19.42 -16.44 -12.38
C GLY A 80 19.50 -16.19 -10.86
N SER A 81 20.59 -15.57 -10.41
CA SER A 81 20.79 -15.11 -9.02
C SER A 81 19.77 -14.06 -8.55
N ASN A 82 18.93 -13.55 -9.46
CA ASN A 82 17.69 -12.81 -9.15
C ASN A 82 16.57 -13.81 -8.80
N ALA A 83 16.89 -14.76 -7.92
CA ALA A 83 16.03 -15.88 -7.58
C ALA A 83 14.75 -15.33 -6.96
N LEU A 84 13.62 -15.68 -7.56
CA LEU A 84 12.33 -15.48 -6.92
C LEU A 84 12.37 -16.15 -5.55
N ASN A 85 12.03 -15.39 -4.53
CA ASN A 85 11.87 -15.95 -3.19
C ASN A 85 10.57 -16.73 -3.13
N GLU A 86 10.53 -17.76 -2.29
CA GLU A 86 9.32 -18.50 -2.03
C GLU A 86 8.48 -17.82 -0.95
N CYS A 87 7.19 -17.71 -1.18
CA CYS A 87 6.18 -17.32 -0.19
C CYS A 87 5.01 -18.29 -0.29
N GLY A 88 5.01 -19.30 0.57
CA GLY A 88 4.07 -20.41 0.54
C GLY A 88 4.29 -21.22 -0.73
N PHE A 89 3.24 -21.34 -1.54
CA PHE A 89 3.29 -22.04 -2.83
C PHE A 89 3.53 -21.11 -4.01
N SER A 90 3.83 -19.82 -3.76
CA SER A 90 4.07 -18.82 -4.79
C SER A 90 5.52 -18.35 -4.77
N GLN A 91 6.05 -18.07 -5.95
CA GLN A 91 7.35 -17.43 -6.11
C GLN A 91 7.14 -15.92 -6.29
N TYR A 92 8.00 -15.10 -5.70
CA TYR A 92 7.88 -13.64 -5.77
C TYR A 92 9.23 -12.94 -5.90
N ASP A 93 9.20 -11.78 -6.55
CA ASP A 93 10.33 -10.87 -6.62
C ASP A 93 10.36 -10.01 -5.34
N PRO A 94 11.41 -10.10 -4.50
CA PRO A 94 11.53 -9.31 -3.27
C PRO A 94 11.57 -7.78 -3.51
N SER A 95 11.82 -7.36 -4.75
CA SER A 95 11.77 -5.97 -5.19
C SER A 95 10.33 -5.49 -5.41
N LYS A 96 9.38 -6.38 -5.72
CA LYS A 96 7.98 -6.04 -5.99
C LYS A 96 7.02 -6.39 -4.87
N ALA A 97 7.39 -7.32 -4.01
CA ALA A 97 6.55 -7.77 -2.93
C ALA A 97 7.38 -8.14 -1.70
N VAL A 98 6.71 -8.26 -0.57
CA VAL A 98 7.28 -8.78 0.66
C VAL A 98 6.42 -9.95 1.12
N CYS A 99 7.06 -11.02 1.59
CA CYS A 99 6.37 -12.17 2.14
C CYS A 99 6.23 -12.03 3.65
N PHE A 100 5.01 -12.19 4.14
CA PHE A 100 4.68 -12.24 5.56
C PHE A 100 4.26 -13.65 5.95
N ASP A 101 4.70 -14.08 7.13
CA ASP A 101 4.38 -15.37 7.75
C ASP A 101 4.67 -16.60 6.87
N GLY A 102 5.50 -16.45 5.84
CA GLY A 102 5.87 -17.53 4.93
C GLY A 102 4.78 -17.96 3.95
N PHE A 103 3.64 -17.27 3.86
CA PHE A 103 2.57 -17.61 2.90
C PHE A 103 1.73 -16.41 2.42
N PHE A 104 1.91 -15.22 2.99
CA PHE A 104 1.10 -14.06 2.67
C PHE A 104 1.91 -13.01 1.89
N LEU A 105 1.59 -12.84 0.61
CA LEU A 105 2.32 -11.92 -0.26
C LEU A 105 1.71 -10.52 -0.24
N CYS A 106 2.51 -9.51 0.10
CA CYS A 106 2.12 -8.11 -0.04
C CYS A 106 2.89 -7.40 -1.17
N PRO A 107 2.21 -6.89 -2.21
CA PRO A 107 2.86 -6.08 -3.23
C PRO A 107 3.32 -4.74 -2.67
N ARG A 108 4.47 -4.23 -3.11
CA ARG A 108 4.96 -2.88 -2.81
C ARG A 108 4.20 -1.88 -3.68
N MET A 109 3.45 -0.97 -3.05
CA MET A 109 2.69 0.09 -3.74
C MET A 109 3.45 1.42 -3.64
N GLY A 110 4.60 1.50 -4.30
CA GLY A 110 5.51 2.67 -4.27
C GLY A 110 6.28 2.86 -2.95
N THR A 111 5.78 2.35 -1.84
CA THR A 111 6.44 2.35 -0.52
C THR A 111 6.35 0.96 0.12
N VAL A 112 6.97 0.81 1.30
CA VAL A 112 6.90 -0.43 2.09
C VAL A 112 5.44 -0.71 2.45
N THR A 113 4.96 -1.90 2.08
CA THR A 113 3.63 -2.38 2.48
C THR A 113 3.73 -3.30 3.68
N LEU A 114 2.77 -3.16 4.59
CA LEU A 114 2.66 -3.96 5.81
C LEU A 114 1.40 -4.83 5.76
N LYS A 115 1.42 -5.96 6.47
CA LYS A 115 0.27 -6.83 6.64
C LYS A 115 -0.65 -6.31 7.75
N CYS A 116 -1.95 -6.28 7.48
CA CYS A 116 -3.00 -6.06 8.45
C CYS A 116 -4.12 -7.09 8.24
N GLY A 117 -4.22 -8.07 9.15
CA GLY A 117 -5.15 -9.18 8.98
C GLY A 117 -4.87 -9.96 7.70
N ALA A 118 -5.87 -10.00 6.80
CA ALA A 118 -5.79 -10.63 5.48
C ALA A 118 -5.52 -9.63 4.33
N THR A 119 -5.09 -8.41 4.65
CA THR A 119 -4.88 -7.33 3.68
C THR A 119 -3.50 -6.69 3.82
N CYS A 120 -3.07 -6.00 2.77
CA CYS A 120 -1.85 -5.21 2.77
C CYS A 120 -2.22 -3.72 2.81
N TYR A 121 -1.43 -2.92 3.51
CA TYR A 121 -1.63 -1.48 3.57
C TYR A 121 -0.30 -0.73 3.50
N THR A 122 -0.40 0.55 3.12
CA THR A 122 0.72 1.48 3.11
C THR A 122 0.68 2.33 4.39
N PRO A 123 1.72 2.31 5.24
CA PRO A 123 1.72 3.04 6.51
C PRO A 123 1.73 4.56 6.33
N SER A 124 2.02 5.07 5.13
CA SER A 124 2.01 6.50 4.81
C SER A 124 0.61 7.12 4.77
N ASN A 125 -0.43 6.31 4.54
CA ASN A 125 -1.81 6.78 4.38
C ASN A 125 -2.84 5.93 5.14
N HIS A 126 -2.45 4.78 5.67
CA HIS A 126 -3.32 3.93 6.48
C HIS A 126 -2.61 3.42 7.73
N TYR A 127 -3.40 3.02 8.73
CA TYR A 127 -2.94 2.27 9.89
C TYR A 127 -3.75 0.99 10.05
N CYS A 128 -3.19 0.02 10.77
CA CYS A 128 -3.86 -1.24 11.09
C CYS A 128 -4.44 -1.17 12.51
N ALA A 129 -5.73 -1.48 12.66
CA ALA A 129 -6.36 -1.71 13.96
C ALA A 129 -7.36 -2.85 13.84
N LEU A 130 -7.45 -3.74 14.85
CA LEU A 130 -8.41 -4.86 14.84
C LEU A 130 -8.38 -5.71 13.55
N ALA A 131 -7.18 -5.95 13.00
CA ALA A 131 -6.98 -6.66 11.73
C ALA A 131 -7.67 -6.01 10.50
N GLN A 132 -8.04 -4.72 10.61
CA GLN A 132 -8.64 -3.91 9.56
C GLN A 132 -7.79 -2.66 9.29
N VAL A 133 -7.82 -2.22 8.03
CA VAL A 133 -7.05 -1.10 7.54
C VAL A 133 -7.91 0.16 7.57
N PHE A 134 -7.40 1.20 8.21
CA PHE A 134 -8.08 2.49 8.37
C PHE A 134 -7.25 3.61 7.74
N PRO A 135 -7.87 4.58 7.03
CA PRO A 135 -7.17 5.76 6.53
C PRO A 135 -6.67 6.63 7.68
N ILE A 136 -5.48 7.21 7.54
CA ILE A 136 -4.99 8.25 8.45
C ILE A 136 -5.97 9.42 8.44
N GLY A 137 -6.35 9.92 9.63
CA GLY A 137 -7.34 10.98 9.79
C GLY A 137 -8.78 10.49 10.01
N THR A 138 -9.03 9.18 9.89
CA THR A 138 -10.29 8.63 10.44
C THR A 138 -10.23 8.63 11.97
N PRO A 139 -11.34 8.95 12.67
CA PRO A 139 -11.39 8.84 14.11
C PRO A 139 -11.06 7.40 14.47
N GLN A 140 -9.93 7.23 15.19
CA GLN A 140 -9.45 5.93 15.57
C GLN A 140 -10.54 5.19 16.36
N PRO A 141 -10.78 3.89 16.10
CA PRO A 141 -11.46 3.07 17.08
C PRO A 141 -10.68 3.24 18.39
N THR A 142 -11.40 3.47 19.49
CA THR A 142 -10.82 3.78 20.81
C THR A 142 -9.69 2.80 21.10
N CYS A 143 -8.46 3.28 20.98
CA CYS A 143 -7.28 2.46 21.16
C CYS A 143 -6.70 2.71 22.54
N VAL A 144 -6.04 1.70 23.06
CA VAL A 144 -5.43 1.76 24.37
C VAL A 144 -3.97 2.16 24.23
N GLY A 145 -3.62 3.26 24.89
CA GLY A 145 -2.26 3.78 24.94
C GLY A 145 -1.29 2.87 25.71
N GLU A 146 -0.02 3.25 25.73
CA GLU A 146 1.03 2.48 26.38
C GLU A 146 0.74 2.27 27.87
N GLY A 147 0.90 1.03 28.32
CA GLY A 147 0.62 0.58 29.69
C GLY A 147 -0.86 0.32 30.01
N GLY A 148 -1.79 0.68 29.12
CA GLY A 148 -3.21 0.42 29.30
C GLY A 148 -3.61 -1.03 29.01
N PRO A 149 -4.81 -1.47 29.45
CA PRO A 149 -5.29 -2.84 29.28
C PRO A 149 -5.60 -3.16 27.81
N ASN A 150 -5.16 -4.30 27.29
CA ASN A 150 -5.48 -4.73 25.93
C ASN A 150 -6.75 -5.62 25.86
N GLU A 151 -7.51 -5.68 26.95
CA GLU A 151 -8.75 -6.41 27.07
C GLU A 151 -9.65 -5.70 28.09
N ASP A 152 -10.95 -5.65 27.81
CA ASP A 152 -11.98 -5.21 28.77
C ASP A 152 -12.69 -6.46 29.30
N CYS A 153 -12.47 -6.77 30.57
CA CYS A 153 -13.04 -7.96 31.20
C CYS A 153 -14.31 -7.60 31.97
N VAL A 154 -15.45 -8.04 31.45
CA VAL A 154 -16.75 -8.02 32.13
C VAL A 154 -17.08 -9.41 32.68
N ALA A 155 -18.15 -9.52 33.47
CA ALA A 155 -18.53 -10.78 34.15
C ALA A 155 -18.73 -11.98 33.20
N ASP A 156 -19.05 -11.71 31.93
CA ASP A 156 -19.33 -12.72 30.90
C ASP A 156 -18.13 -13.02 29.97
N GLY A 157 -16.97 -12.40 30.18
CA GLY A 157 -15.77 -12.63 29.39
C GLY A 157 -14.93 -11.37 29.17
N CYS A 158 -13.80 -11.53 28.46
CA CYS A 158 -12.92 -10.42 28.10
C CYS A 158 -13.02 -10.13 26.60
N GLU A 159 -13.31 -8.87 26.25
CA GLU A 159 -13.26 -8.39 24.87
C GLU A 159 -11.89 -7.75 24.59
N PRO A 160 -11.18 -8.15 23.53
CA PRO A 160 -9.87 -7.59 23.21
C PRO A 160 -9.99 -6.11 22.80
N LEU A 161 -9.23 -5.24 23.47
CA LEU A 161 -9.10 -3.83 23.14
C LEU A 161 -7.88 -3.60 22.22
N PRO A 162 -8.01 -2.83 21.14
CA PRO A 162 -6.90 -2.58 20.24
C PRO A 162 -5.86 -1.65 20.90
N CYS A 163 -4.60 -2.04 20.86
CA CYS A 163 -3.50 -1.15 21.22
C CYS A 163 -3.32 -0.06 20.15
N CYS A 164 -2.95 1.15 20.56
CA CYS A 164 -2.67 2.23 19.62
C CYS A 164 -1.49 1.88 18.68
N PRO A 165 -1.42 2.49 17.48
CA PRO A 165 -0.33 2.26 16.52
C PRO A 165 1.05 2.37 17.15
N GLY A 166 1.94 1.42 16.84
CA GLY A 166 3.28 1.32 17.42
C GLY A 166 3.37 0.50 18.71
N LEU A 167 2.22 0.08 19.28
CA LEU A 167 2.16 -0.77 20.46
C LEU A 167 1.67 -2.18 20.10
N ILE A 168 2.13 -3.17 20.86
CA ILE A 168 1.72 -4.57 20.78
C ILE A 168 1.03 -5.01 22.08
N ALA A 169 0.09 -5.94 21.94
CA ALA A 169 -0.63 -6.57 23.04
C ALA A 169 0.24 -7.66 23.70
N VAL A 170 0.71 -7.43 24.93
CA VAL A 170 1.50 -8.40 25.70
C VAL A 170 1.09 -8.40 27.18
N ALA A 171 0.76 -9.59 27.71
CA ALA A 171 0.42 -9.80 29.12
C ALA A 171 -0.67 -8.84 29.64
N SER A 172 -1.82 -8.84 28.97
CA SER A 172 -2.99 -8.01 29.30
C SER A 172 -2.78 -6.50 29.14
N LYS A 173 -1.69 -6.05 28.50
CA LYS A 173 -1.36 -4.63 28.34
C LYS A 173 -0.82 -4.28 26.96
N CYS A 174 -1.01 -3.03 26.57
CA CYS A 174 -0.37 -2.44 25.40
C CYS A 174 1.04 -1.97 25.75
N ARG A 175 2.05 -2.44 25.01
CA ARG A 175 3.46 -2.12 25.24
C ARG A 175 4.16 -1.77 23.95
N SER A 176 5.17 -0.90 24.00
CA SER A 176 5.99 -0.68 22.82
C SER A 176 6.85 -1.90 22.53
N LEU A 177 7.23 -2.10 21.25
CA LEU A 177 8.24 -3.10 20.89
C LEU A 177 9.59 -2.84 21.58
N CYS A 178 9.84 -1.60 21.99
CA CYS A 178 11.07 -1.15 22.61
C CYS A 178 11.22 -1.61 24.06
N ASP A 179 10.12 -1.93 24.75
CA ASP A 179 10.16 -2.57 26.07
C ASP A 179 10.82 -3.96 26.01
N PHE A 180 10.69 -4.65 24.87
CA PHE A 180 11.19 -6.00 24.67
C PHE A 180 12.52 -6.03 23.94
N ASN A 181 12.75 -5.07 23.06
CA ASN A 181 14.01 -4.91 22.35
C ASN A 181 14.40 -3.42 22.26
N PRO A 182 15.05 -2.88 23.31
CA PRO A 182 15.38 -1.45 23.39
C PRO A 182 16.38 -0.99 22.31
N ASN A 183 17.10 -1.93 21.68
CA ASN A 183 18.04 -1.65 20.59
C ASN A 183 17.42 -1.85 19.20
N GLY A 184 16.08 -2.02 19.11
CA GLY A 184 15.38 -2.23 17.86
C GLY A 184 15.44 -1.00 16.94
N PRO A 185 15.40 -1.20 15.61
CA PRO A 185 15.54 -0.12 14.62
C PRO A 185 14.43 0.95 14.66
N ASN A 186 13.32 0.70 15.36
CA ASN A 186 12.19 1.62 15.53
C ASN A 186 12.13 2.30 16.92
N CYS A 187 13.17 2.16 17.73
CA CYS A 187 13.21 2.70 19.09
C CYS A 187 13.92 4.05 19.15
N THR A 188 13.35 5.05 18.49
CA THR A 188 13.75 6.46 18.71
C THR A 188 12.88 7.07 19.80
N PRO A 189 13.47 7.71 20.83
CA PRO A 189 12.69 8.42 21.84
C PRO A 189 11.91 9.55 21.17
N LEU A 190 10.58 9.52 21.30
CA LEU A 190 9.72 10.65 20.91
C LEU A 190 10.16 11.90 21.70
N PRO A 191 10.27 13.08 21.05
CA PRO A 191 10.58 14.30 21.76
C PRO A 191 9.50 14.57 22.82
N ARG A 192 9.95 14.83 24.05
CA ARG A 192 9.11 15.16 25.21
C ARG A 192 8.36 16.47 25.03
#